data_AF-A0A6L9FP28-F1
#
_entry.id   AF-A0A6L9FP28-F1
#
_cell.length_a   1.000
_cell.length_b   1.000
_cell.length_c   1.000
_cell.angle_alpha   90.00
_cell.angle_beta   90.00
_cell.angle_gamma   90.00
#
_symmetry.space_group_name_H-M   'P 1'
#
loop_
_entity.id
_entity.type
_entity.pdbx_description
1 polymer ?
#
loop_
_entity_poly.entity_id
_entity_poly.type
_entity_poly.pdbx_seq_one_letter_code
_entity_poly.pdbx_strand_id
1 'polypeptide(L)'
;AFINAYQYRPLDLYHDDFYAKREQQIEAVFSQVESQGLNWINEVYQAKFGINNPFVHWNSLTSQLLQEAIEAIPSETVSALFRIQLSDLKLYRNGMPDLIAFKDGHYRWIEVKGPGDKLQDNQWRWIKHYQALNIPFSVCYVNH
;
A
#
# COMPACT_ATOMS: atom_id res chain seq x y z
N ALA A 1 -18.46 -13.42 6.67
CA ALA A 1 -17.78 -12.24 6.10
C ALA A 1 -18.60 -11.60 4.97
N PHE A 2 -19.14 -12.39 4.03
CA PHE A 2 -20.05 -11.94 2.97
C PHE A 2 -21.42 -12.63 3.15
N ILE A 3 -22.50 -11.90 2.90
CA ILE A 3 -23.91 -12.29 3.05
C ILE A 3 -24.72 -12.07 1.76
N ASN A 4 -24.18 -11.35 0.77
CA ASN A 4 -24.77 -11.22 -0.56
C ASN A 4 -23.72 -10.96 -1.65
N ALA A 5 -24.13 -11.10 -2.92
CA ALA A 5 -23.25 -11.03 -4.09
C ALA A 5 -22.75 -9.61 -4.44
N TYR A 6 -23.33 -8.55 -3.88
CA TYR A 6 -22.98 -7.16 -4.20
C TYR A 6 -21.93 -6.58 -3.26
N GLN A 7 -21.47 -7.35 -2.27
CA GLN A 7 -20.45 -6.91 -1.34
C GLN A 7 -19.06 -6.93 -1.98
N TYR A 8 -18.46 -5.74 -2.08
CA TYR A 8 -17.09 -5.55 -2.57
C TYR A 8 -16.02 -5.77 -1.48
N ARG A 9 -16.43 -5.99 -0.22
CA ARG A 9 -15.51 -6.22 0.91
C ARG A 9 -16.18 -7.07 2.00
N PRO A 10 -15.40 -7.76 2.84
CA PRO A 10 -15.95 -8.46 4.01
C PRO A 10 -16.53 -7.46 5.02
N LEU A 11 -17.64 -7.81 5.68
CA LEU A 11 -18.31 -6.94 6.67
C LEU A 11 -17.40 -6.57 7.85
N ASP A 12 -16.52 -7.50 8.21
CA ASP A 12 -15.60 -7.37 9.34
C ASP A 12 -14.27 -6.70 8.97
N LEU A 13 -14.11 -6.13 7.77
CA LEU A 13 -12.82 -5.56 7.32
C LEU A 13 -12.19 -4.57 8.30
N TYR A 14 -13.02 -3.79 9.00
CA TYR A 14 -12.57 -2.78 9.94
C TYR A 14 -12.89 -3.11 11.40
N HIS A 15 -13.13 -4.39 11.69
CA HIS A 15 -13.20 -4.88 13.06
C HIS A 15 -11.77 -5.09 13.58
N ASP A 16 -11.58 -4.91 14.88
CA ASP A 16 -10.32 -5.14 15.58
C ASP A 16 -9.83 -6.59 15.45
N ASP A 17 -10.76 -7.55 15.35
CA ASP A 17 -10.47 -8.97 15.19
C ASP A 17 -10.30 -9.44 13.74
N PHE A 18 -10.30 -8.52 12.75
CA PHE A 18 -10.19 -8.87 11.32
C PHE A 18 -8.94 -9.70 11.00
N TYR A 19 -7.80 -9.24 11.51
CA TYR A 19 -6.51 -9.90 11.34
C TYR A 19 -6.49 -11.25 12.07
N ALA A 20 -6.89 -11.28 13.34
CA ALA A 20 -6.87 -12.51 14.15
C ALA A 20 -7.70 -13.64 13.52
N LYS A 21 -8.85 -13.32 12.92
CA LYS A 21 -9.68 -14.28 12.18
C LYS A 21 -9.05 -14.85 10.92
N ARG A 22 -7.99 -14.22 10.41
CA ARG A 22 -7.34 -14.52 9.12
C ARG A 22 -5.81 -14.60 9.22
N GLU A 23 -5.28 -14.73 10.44
CA GLU A 23 -3.84 -14.64 10.71
C GLU A 23 -3.07 -15.65 9.86
N GLN A 24 -3.51 -16.91 9.83
CA GLN A 24 -2.87 -17.95 9.03
C GLN A 24 -2.81 -17.59 7.54
N GLN A 25 -3.90 -17.08 6.96
CA GLN A 25 -3.94 -16.72 5.54
C GLN A 25 -3.09 -15.48 5.25
N ILE A 26 -3.12 -14.49 6.15
CA ILE A 26 -2.36 -13.25 6.00
C ILE A 26 -0.85 -13.54 6.12
N GLU A 27 -0.44 -14.28 7.14
CA GLU A 27 0.97 -14.63 7.34
C GLU A 27 1.52 -15.56 6.27
N ALA A 28 0.68 -16.42 5.68
CA ALA A 28 1.06 -17.19 4.49
C ALA A 28 1.40 -16.27 3.29
N VAL A 29 0.62 -15.20 3.08
CA VAL A 29 0.89 -14.21 2.03
C VAL A 29 2.17 -13.43 2.33
N PHE A 30 2.38 -12.98 3.57
CA PHE A 30 3.65 -12.32 3.95
C PHE A 30 4.86 -13.24 3.75
N SER A 31 4.74 -14.50 4.15
CA SER A 31 5.80 -15.49 3.93
C SER A 31 6.09 -15.70 2.44
N GLN A 32 5.06 -15.70 1.59
CA GLN A 32 5.23 -15.78 0.14
C GLN A 32 5.96 -14.55 -0.40
N VAL A 33 5.57 -13.34 0.02
CA VAL A 33 6.23 -12.08 -0.38
C VAL A 33 7.71 -12.09 0.02
N GLU A 34 8.02 -12.51 1.24
CA GLU A 34 9.39 -12.53 1.77
C GLU A 34 10.25 -13.62 1.11
N SER A 35 9.68 -14.76 0.73
CA SER A 35 10.44 -15.87 0.14
C SER A 35 10.51 -15.87 -1.39
N GLN A 36 9.47 -15.40 -2.07
CA GLN A 36 9.33 -15.47 -3.53
C GLN A 36 9.35 -14.08 -4.19
N GLY A 37 9.35 -13.00 -3.40
CA GLY A 37 9.23 -11.64 -3.91
C GLY A 37 7.81 -11.30 -4.39
N LEU A 38 7.74 -10.35 -5.32
CA LEU A 38 6.47 -9.72 -5.73
C LEU A 38 6.00 -10.14 -7.13
N ASN A 39 6.78 -10.92 -7.88
CA ASN A 39 6.49 -11.22 -9.29
C ASN A 39 5.12 -11.89 -9.52
N TRP A 40 4.66 -12.71 -8.58
CA TRP A 40 3.37 -13.38 -8.65
C TRP A 40 2.17 -12.41 -8.64
N ILE A 41 2.37 -11.16 -8.20
CA ILE A 41 1.33 -10.12 -8.20
C ILE A 41 0.86 -9.82 -9.63
N ASN A 42 1.70 -9.99 -10.66
CA ASN A 42 1.29 -9.82 -12.05
C ASN A 42 0.19 -10.81 -12.45
N GLU A 43 0.31 -12.07 -12.05
CA GLU A 43 -0.70 -13.09 -12.33
C GLU A 43 -2.02 -12.76 -11.61
N VAL A 44 -1.93 -12.29 -10.36
CA VAL A 44 -3.11 -11.86 -9.59
C VAL A 44 -3.76 -10.63 -10.19
N TYR A 45 -2.96 -9.66 -10.66
CA TYR A 45 -3.46 -8.48 -11.36
C TYR A 45 -4.28 -8.88 -12.58
N GLN A 46 -3.75 -9.75 -13.45
CA GLN A 46 -4.46 -10.23 -14.64
C GLN A 46 -5.73 -11.00 -14.27
N ALA A 47 -5.65 -11.91 -13.29
CA ALA A 47 -6.78 -12.75 -12.89
C ALA A 47 -7.90 -11.98 -12.19
N LYS A 48 -7.61 -10.82 -11.59
CA LYS A 48 -8.56 -10.04 -10.76
C LYS A 48 -8.92 -8.68 -11.35
N PHE A 49 -8.35 -8.31 -12.49
CA PHE A 49 -8.57 -7.00 -13.11
C PHE A 49 -10.07 -6.67 -13.22
N GLY A 50 -10.44 -5.48 -12.75
CA GLY A 50 -11.82 -5.00 -12.78
C GLY A 50 -12.73 -5.52 -11.66
N ILE A 51 -12.30 -6.48 -10.83
CA ILE A 51 -13.10 -6.95 -9.69
C ILE A 51 -13.10 -5.90 -8.58
N ASN A 52 -14.29 -5.41 -8.23
CA ASN A 52 -14.44 -4.39 -7.20
C ASN A 52 -13.95 -4.89 -5.83
N ASN A 53 -13.11 -4.09 -5.18
CA ASN A 53 -12.51 -4.39 -3.88
C ASN A 53 -12.11 -3.06 -3.17
N PRO A 54 -11.87 -3.05 -1.85
CA PRO A 54 -11.69 -1.82 -1.10
C PRO A 54 -10.29 -1.19 -1.21
N PHE A 55 -9.34 -1.82 -1.91
CA PHE A 55 -7.92 -1.45 -1.87
C PHE A 55 -7.33 -1.12 -3.24
N VAL A 56 -7.75 -1.81 -4.31
CA VAL A 56 -7.15 -1.66 -5.64
C VAL A 56 -7.94 -0.68 -6.49
N HIS A 57 -7.30 0.42 -6.88
CA HIS A 57 -7.83 1.40 -7.81
C HIS A 57 -7.45 1.03 -9.25
N TRP A 58 -8.22 0.13 -9.87
CA TRP A 58 -7.89 -0.45 -11.19
C TRP A 58 -7.62 0.57 -12.30
N ASN A 59 -8.36 1.68 -12.33
CA ASN A 59 -8.22 2.69 -13.38
C ASN A 59 -6.90 3.48 -13.28
N SER A 60 -6.28 3.53 -12.09
CA SER A 60 -5.02 4.25 -11.86
C SER A 60 -3.81 3.31 -11.86
N LEU A 61 -4.02 2.02 -11.59
CA LEU A 61 -2.96 1.01 -11.55
C LEU A 61 -2.78 0.36 -12.92
N THR A 62 -1.90 0.93 -13.75
CA THR A 62 -1.50 0.33 -15.03
C THR A 62 -0.56 -0.85 -14.82
N SER A 63 -0.48 -1.76 -15.79
CA SER A 63 0.48 -2.87 -15.76
C SER A 63 1.92 -2.38 -15.73
N GLN A 64 2.24 -1.30 -16.44
CA GLN A 64 3.57 -0.69 -16.41
C GLN A 64 3.91 -0.16 -15.01
N LEU A 65 3.00 0.58 -14.38
CA LEU A 65 3.20 1.11 -13.03
C LEU A 65 3.39 -0.02 -12.01
N LEU A 66 2.61 -1.09 -12.14
CA LEU A 66 2.77 -2.27 -11.31
C LEU A 66 4.14 -2.93 -11.50
N GLN A 67 4.60 -3.07 -12.74
CA GLN A 67 5.89 -3.68 -13.05
C GLN A 67 7.06 -2.84 -12.49
N GLU A 68 7.02 -1.52 -12.66
CA GLU A 68 8.02 -0.60 -12.09
C GLU A 68 8.06 -0.72 -10.55
N ALA A 69 6.89 -0.85 -9.91
CA ALA A 69 6.80 -1.05 -8.46
C ALA A 69 7.38 -2.40 -8.02
N ILE A 70 7.08 -3.49 -8.74
CA ILE A 70 7.59 -4.84 -8.45
C ILE A 70 9.12 -4.88 -8.57
N GLU A 71 9.69 -4.19 -9.56
CA GLU A 71 11.13 -4.17 -9.80
C GLU A 71 11.90 -3.28 -8.82
N ALA A 72 11.32 -2.15 -8.41
CA ALA A 72 12.03 -1.15 -7.63
C ALA A 72 11.83 -1.27 -6.11
N ILE A 73 10.67 -1.76 -5.64
CA ILE A 73 10.33 -1.78 -4.21
C ILE A 73 10.73 -3.14 -3.61
N PRO A 74 11.61 -3.17 -2.58
CA PRO A 74 11.94 -4.41 -1.89
C PRO A 74 10.71 -5.10 -1.28
N SER A 75 10.64 -6.42 -1.36
CA SER A 75 9.51 -7.19 -0.84
C SER A 75 9.34 -7.01 0.67
N GLU A 76 10.44 -6.88 1.42
CA GLU A 76 10.42 -6.61 2.86
C GLU A 76 9.80 -5.24 3.18
N THR A 77 10.01 -4.24 2.31
CA THR A 77 9.37 -2.93 2.45
C THR A 77 7.86 -3.05 2.25
N VAL A 78 7.42 -3.79 1.23
CA VAL A 78 5.99 -4.05 1.00
C VAL A 78 5.36 -4.77 2.19
N SER A 79 6.00 -5.82 2.70
CA SER A 79 5.55 -6.53 3.90
C SER A 79 5.42 -5.61 5.10
N ALA A 80 6.45 -4.79 5.38
CA ALA A 80 6.44 -3.87 6.53
C ALA A 80 5.30 -2.84 6.43
N LEU A 81 5.10 -2.23 5.25
CA LEU A 81 4.03 -1.24 5.04
C LEU A 81 2.64 -1.85 5.19
N PHE A 82 2.41 -3.05 4.65
CA PHE A 82 1.14 -3.75 4.80
C PHE A 82 0.90 -4.21 6.23
N ARG A 83 1.93 -4.61 6.99
CA ARG A 83 1.79 -4.91 8.43
C ARG A 83 1.35 -3.66 9.22
N ILE A 84 1.92 -2.49 8.93
CA ILE A 84 1.47 -1.21 9.52
C ILE A 84 0.00 -0.94 9.14
N GLN A 85 -0.35 -1.11 7.86
CA GLN A 85 -1.72 -0.86 7.41
C GLN A 85 -2.73 -1.82 8.05
N LEU A 86 -2.38 -3.09 8.23
CA LEU A 86 -3.21 -4.10 8.89
C LEU A 86 -3.32 -3.91 10.41
N SER A 87 -2.35 -3.26 11.07
CA SER A 87 -2.43 -3.02 12.51
C SER A 87 -3.61 -2.11 12.88
N ASP A 88 -3.98 -1.19 11.98
CA ASP A 88 -5.24 -0.44 12.05
C ASP A 88 -5.63 0.10 10.66
N LEU A 89 -6.48 -0.65 9.96
CA LEU A 89 -6.95 -0.31 8.62
C LEU A 89 -7.74 1.02 8.57
N LYS A 90 -8.39 1.44 9.66
CA LYS A 90 -9.10 2.72 9.69
C LYS A 90 -8.13 3.88 9.80
N LEU A 91 -7.06 3.70 10.58
CA LEU A 91 -6.06 4.73 10.85
C LEU A 91 -5.08 4.94 9.69
N TYR A 92 -4.73 3.86 8.99
CA TYR A 92 -3.68 3.84 7.97
C TYR A 92 -4.18 3.79 6.52
N ARG A 93 -5.49 3.80 6.27
CA ARG A 93 -6.04 3.91 4.89
C ARG A 93 -5.79 5.26 4.21
N ASN A 94 -5.42 6.30 4.97
CA ASN A 94 -5.19 7.66 4.46
C ASN A 94 -3.80 8.16 4.89
N GLY A 95 -3.30 9.20 4.20
CA GLY A 95 -2.04 9.87 4.54
C GLY A 95 -0.79 9.29 3.87
N MET A 96 -0.96 8.35 2.94
CA MET A 96 0.12 7.95 2.03
C MET A 96 0.53 9.17 1.16
N PRO A 97 1.82 9.28 0.77
CA PRO A 97 2.32 10.37 -0.05
C PRO A 97 1.62 10.47 -1.40
N ASP A 98 1.51 11.70 -1.93
CA ASP A 98 0.81 11.98 -3.18
C ASP A 98 1.38 11.23 -4.39
N LEU A 99 2.72 11.07 -4.43
CA LEU A 99 3.43 10.49 -5.57
C LEU A 99 4.36 9.36 -5.12
N ILE A 100 4.55 8.41 -6.05
CA ILE A 100 5.71 7.54 -6.11
C ILE A 100 6.41 7.77 -7.43
N ALA A 101 7.74 7.92 -7.39
CA ALA A 101 8.57 8.06 -8.57
C ALA A 101 9.49 6.85 -8.71
N PHE A 102 9.64 6.34 -9.94
CA PHE A 102 10.53 5.25 -10.30
C PHE A 102 11.58 5.73 -11.29
N LYS A 103 12.85 5.33 -11.10
CA LYS A 103 13.94 5.63 -12.03
C LYS A 103 15.11 4.69 -11.80
N ASP A 104 15.60 4.05 -12.87
CA ASP A 104 16.82 3.22 -12.87
C ASP A 104 16.82 2.14 -11.76
N GLY A 105 15.67 1.49 -11.52
CA GLY A 105 15.51 0.47 -10.46
C GLY A 105 15.36 1.03 -9.05
N HIS A 106 15.31 2.34 -8.88
CA HIS A 106 15.06 3.02 -7.61
C HIS A 106 13.65 3.58 -7.54
N TYR A 107 13.13 3.72 -6.33
CA TYR A 107 11.86 4.39 -6.06
C TYR A 107 12.00 5.47 -4.98
N ARG A 108 11.03 6.40 -4.95
CA ARG A 108 10.87 7.37 -3.88
C ARG A 108 9.41 7.75 -3.70
N TRP A 109 8.96 7.72 -2.45
CA TRP A 109 7.69 8.35 -2.07
C TRP A 109 7.86 9.86 -1.91
N ILE A 110 6.93 10.64 -2.45
CA ILE A 110 7.01 12.10 -2.46
C ILE A 110 5.65 12.67 -2.06
N GLU A 111 5.64 13.40 -0.95
CA GLU A 111 4.51 14.22 -0.52
C GLU A 111 4.68 15.63 -1.07
N VAL A 112 3.69 16.17 -1.78
CA VAL A 112 3.77 17.49 -2.40
C VAL A 112 3.05 18.52 -1.54
N LYS A 113 3.68 19.68 -1.34
CA LYS A 113 3.08 20.81 -0.61
C LYS A 113 3.14 22.07 -1.44
N GLY A 114 1.97 22.68 -1.64
CA GLY A 114 1.86 23.99 -2.26
C GLY A 114 2.24 25.11 -1.28
N PRO A 115 2.26 26.37 -1.77
CA PRO A 115 2.51 27.53 -0.92
C PRO A 115 1.52 27.62 0.24
N GLY A 116 2.04 27.60 1.47
CA GLY A 116 1.23 27.68 2.70
C GLY A 116 0.68 26.34 3.21
N ASP A 117 0.82 25.26 2.46
CA ASP A 117 0.38 23.93 2.89
C ASP A 117 1.28 23.35 3.97
N LYS A 118 0.64 22.65 4.92
CA LYS A 118 1.32 21.94 6.00
C LYS A 118 1.07 20.44 5.90
N LEU A 119 1.99 19.66 6.45
CA LEU A 119 1.81 18.23 6.66
C LEU A 119 0.69 17.99 7.68
N GLN A 120 -0.24 17.12 7.33
CA GLN A 120 -1.36 16.72 8.19
C GLN A 120 -0.93 15.59 9.15
N ASP A 121 -1.70 15.39 10.22
CA ASP A 121 -1.36 14.40 11.27
C ASP A 121 -1.28 12.96 10.75
N ASN A 122 -2.16 12.60 9.80
CA ASN A 122 -2.14 11.29 9.15
C ASN A 122 -0.90 11.10 8.25
N GLN A 123 -0.41 12.16 7.60
CA GLN A 123 0.83 12.14 6.82
C GLN A 123 2.03 12.01 7.73
N TRP A 124 2.09 12.78 8.82
CA TRP A 124 3.13 12.63 9.84
C TRP A 124 3.21 11.21 10.42
N ARG A 125 2.07 10.54 10.56
CA ARG A 125 2.04 9.14 11.02
C ARG A 125 2.78 8.20 10.07
N TRP A 126 2.54 8.33 8.76
CA TRP A 126 3.27 7.56 7.75
C TRP A 126 4.75 7.95 7.68
N ILE A 127 5.07 9.24 7.74
CA ILE A 127 6.45 9.75 7.70
C ILE A 127 7.31 9.14 8.80
N LYS A 128 6.78 9.02 10.02
CA LYS A 128 7.48 8.37 11.13
C LYS A 128 7.86 6.92 10.81
N HIS A 129 6.97 6.17 10.17
CA HIS A 129 7.25 4.80 9.73
C HIS A 129 8.26 4.75 8.60
N TYR A 130 8.17 5.65 7.61
CA TYR A 130 9.17 5.73 6.54
C TYR A 130 10.56 6.01 7.10
N GLN A 131 10.68 6.92 8.07
CA GLN A 131 11.95 7.21 8.74
C GLN A 131 12.46 6.01 9.53
N ALA A 132 11.60 5.37 10.34
CA ALA A 132 11.99 4.21 11.15
C ALA A 132 12.45 3.01 10.30
N LEU A 133 11.85 2.83 9.12
CA LEU A 133 12.16 1.75 8.19
C LEU A 133 13.23 2.13 7.14
N ASN A 134 13.75 3.35 7.18
CA ASN A 134 14.66 3.89 6.15
C ASN A 134 14.11 3.81 4.72
N ILE A 135 12.79 3.99 4.56
CA ILE A 135 12.13 3.99 3.25
C ILE A 135 12.43 5.32 2.53
N PRO A 136 12.84 5.29 1.24
CA PRO A 136 13.06 6.49 0.44
C PRO A 136 11.82 7.39 0.39
N PHE A 137 11.89 8.52 1.10
CA PHE A 137 10.80 9.48 1.22
C PHE A 137 11.32 10.93 1.14
N SER A 138 10.50 11.85 0.63
CA SER A 138 10.77 13.28 0.68
C SER A 138 9.47 14.10 0.68
N VAL A 139 9.55 15.33 1.18
CA VAL A 139 8.52 16.35 0.98
C VAL A 139 9.00 17.34 -0.07
N CYS A 140 8.20 17.53 -1.13
CA CYS A 140 8.47 18.47 -2.21
C CYS A 140 7.63 19.73 -1.99
N TYR A 141 8.30 20.86 -1.68
CA TYR A 141 7.65 22.16 -1.56
C TYR A 141 7.71 22.89 -2.90
N VAL A 142 6.54 23.16 -3.48
CA VAL A 142 6.44 23.90 -4.75
C VAL A 142 6.31 25.38 -4.44
N ASN A 143 7.30 26.15 -4.89
CA ASN A 143 7.28 27.61 -4.85
C ASN A 143 6.96 28.14 -6.26
N HIS A 144 6.24 29.26 -6.32
CA HIS A 144 6.04 30.03 -7.56
C HIS A 144 7.25 30.92 -7.85
#